data_AF-A0A2T2TF75-F1
#
_entry.id   AF-A0A2T2TF75-F1
#
_cell.length_a   1.000
_cell.length_b   1.000
_cell.length_c   1.000
_cell.angle_alpha   90.00
_cell.angle_beta   90.00
_cell.angle_gamma   90.00
#
_symmetry.space_group_name_H-M   'P 1'
#
loop_
_entity.id
_entity.type
_entity.pdbx_description
1 polymer ?
#
loop_
_entity_poly.entity_id
_entity_poly.type
_entity_poly.pdbx_seq_one_letter_code
_entity_poly.pdbx_strand_id
1 'polypeptide(L)'
;MSTPHQRRRRYYRRYAERMDRRIDTLEHRSSRIGWARLGVVIAGGAAAWIAFASLGSGAGWAVVAGAVALFYGLARVHRRVEDGQTRVRRWQQIKKEHGARLRRDWDALPPAPTREQPSEADPPPDEAHPFASGLNLTGPRSLLRLIDTCATAGGRRRLRRLLLDSSPPERASTLRRQAIVKELVPRALFRDRLALEGRRAAGSTTDDPRRWSNRALRRWLQGDADPRPLLPWVLGLGALGAANVVLAALYFAGGVPPIWAATLPLYLLLYTFQLPTVKGLFEQAEELHQAFRRLGSAFRFLEERPLAGAPLVQELLAPLRSSSSDDSERRPSAHARRVKRMAAAASPQHNELLRAVNLLVPWDLAAAYLLRRERQSLADHLPAWLDAWHE
;
A
#
# COMPACT_ATOMS: atom_id res chain seq x y z
N MET A 1 42.09 -24.02 -0.89
CA MET A 1 40.71 -23.92 -1.44
C MET A 1 39.83 -23.15 -0.45
N SER A 2 39.13 -22.09 -0.88
CA SER A 2 38.24 -21.33 0.03
C SER A 2 36.96 -22.11 0.35
N THR A 3 36.59 -22.20 1.63
CA THR A 3 35.37 -22.89 2.08
C THR A 3 34.09 -22.25 1.49
N PRO A 4 32.97 -22.98 1.36
CA PRO A 4 31.71 -22.44 0.85
C PRO A 4 31.25 -21.16 1.56
N HIS A 5 31.49 -21.07 2.87
CA HIS A 5 31.21 -19.89 3.68
C HIS A 5 32.06 -18.67 3.29
N GLN A 6 33.37 -18.86 3.03
CA GLN A 6 34.26 -17.79 2.58
C GLN A 6 33.87 -17.28 1.18
N ARG A 7 33.46 -18.17 0.27
CA ARG A 7 32.95 -17.77 -1.06
C ARG A 7 31.70 -16.91 -0.96
N ARG A 8 30.73 -17.29 -0.11
CA ARG A 8 29.51 -16.50 0.13
C ARG A 8 29.82 -15.13 0.73
N ARG A 9 30.74 -15.05 1.71
CA ARG A 9 31.17 -13.76 2.30
C ARG A 9 31.78 -12.82 1.27
N ARG A 10 32.69 -13.33 0.42
CA ARG A 10 33.29 -12.53 -0.67
C ARG A 10 32.24 -12.06 -1.68
N TYR A 11 31.26 -12.90 -1.99
CA TYR A 11 30.14 -12.54 -2.86
C TYR A 11 29.35 -11.35 -2.32
N TYR A 12 28.90 -11.39 -1.06
CA TYR A 12 28.12 -10.28 -0.48
C TYR A 12 28.92 -8.98 -0.37
N ARG A 13 30.22 -9.06 -0.07
CA ARG A 13 31.11 -7.89 -0.02
C ARG A 13 31.25 -7.22 -1.40
N ARG A 14 31.63 -7.98 -2.42
CA ARG A 14 31.75 -7.47 -3.80
C ARG A 14 30.42 -6.94 -4.33
N TYR A 15 29.32 -7.56 -3.93
CA TYR A 15 27.98 -7.09 -4.29
C TYR A 15 27.67 -5.73 -3.67
N ALA A 16 27.97 -5.55 -2.37
CA ALA A 16 27.78 -4.29 -1.66
C ALA A 16 28.57 -3.16 -2.34
N GLU A 17 29.87 -3.37 -2.59
CA GLU A 17 30.77 -2.40 -3.25
C GLU A 17 30.26 -2.01 -4.65
N ARG A 18 29.76 -2.97 -5.44
CA ARG A 18 29.17 -2.69 -6.76
C ARG A 18 27.91 -1.82 -6.66
N MET A 19 27.09 -2.06 -5.64
CA MET A 19 25.88 -1.27 -5.43
C MET A 19 26.20 0.12 -4.90
N ASP A 20 27.23 0.30 -4.07
CA ASP A 20 27.68 1.62 -3.60
C ASP A 20 28.04 2.51 -4.81
N ARG A 21 28.89 2.02 -5.73
CA ARG A 21 29.22 2.75 -6.98
C ARG A 21 28.00 3.11 -7.81
N ARG A 22 26.99 2.22 -7.85
CA ARG A 22 25.74 2.47 -8.58
C ARG A 22 24.87 3.53 -7.89
N ILE A 23 24.91 3.61 -6.56
CA ILE A 23 24.23 4.66 -5.80
C ILE A 23 24.91 6.00 -6.07
N ASP A 24 26.25 6.05 -6.03
CA ASP A 24 27.01 7.29 -6.27
C ASP A 24 26.74 7.86 -7.67
N THR A 25 26.75 7.02 -8.70
CA THR A 25 26.41 7.45 -10.07
C THR A 25 24.99 7.98 -10.21
N LEU A 26 24.01 7.40 -9.50
CA LEU A 26 22.63 7.90 -9.48
C LEU A 26 22.52 9.20 -8.69
N GLU A 27 23.31 9.37 -7.64
CA GLU A 27 23.35 10.57 -6.80
C GLU A 27 23.91 11.77 -7.56
N HIS A 28 25.00 11.58 -8.31
CA HIS A 28 25.52 12.60 -9.21
C HIS A 28 24.51 12.98 -10.30
N ARG A 29 23.80 12.00 -10.88
CA ARG A 29 22.76 12.26 -11.88
C ARG A 29 21.58 13.03 -11.27
N SER A 30 21.15 12.65 -10.06
CA SER A 30 20.08 13.33 -9.32
C SER A 30 20.45 14.79 -9.08
N SER A 31 21.67 15.04 -8.59
CA SER A 31 22.21 16.37 -8.32
C SER A 31 22.25 17.25 -9.57
N ARG A 32 22.75 16.71 -10.70
CA ARG A 32 22.77 17.44 -11.99
C ARG A 32 21.37 17.84 -12.46
N ILE A 33 20.38 16.97 -12.32
CA ILE A 33 18.98 17.29 -12.66
C ILE A 33 18.41 18.33 -11.70
N GLY A 34 18.77 18.27 -10.42
CA GLY A 34 18.42 19.29 -9.42
C GLY A 34 18.91 20.68 -9.83
N TRP A 35 20.20 20.81 -10.15
CA TRP A 35 20.78 22.06 -10.66
C TRP A 35 20.16 22.52 -11.98
N ALA A 36 19.87 21.59 -12.91
CA ALA A 36 19.20 21.93 -14.16
C ALA A 36 17.79 22.50 -13.95
N ARG A 37 17.02 21.99 -12.96
CA ARG A 37 15.71 22.56 -12.60
C ARG A 37 15.83 23.99 -12.07
N LEU A 38 16.83 24.25 -11.23
CA LEU A 38 17.10 25.60 -10.73
C LEU A 38 17.45 26.56 -11.90
N GLY A 39 18.30 26.09 -12.82
CA GLY A 39 18.63 26.83 -14.05
C GLY A 39 17.40 27.16 -14.89
N VAL A 40 16.47 26.21 -15.08
CA VAL A 40 15.20 26.44 -15.81
C VAL A 40 14.33 27.50 -15.13
N VAL A 41 14.28 27.54 -13.80
CA VAL A 41 13.49 28.55 -13.07
C VAL A 41 14.10 29.94 -13.24
N ILE A 42 15.42 30.07 -13.07
CA ILE A 42 16.12 31.36 -13.18
C ILE A 42 16.08 31.86 -14.63
N ALA A 43 16.51 31.03 -15.59
CA ALA A 43 16.53 31.40 -17.00
C ALA A 43 15.13 31.59 -17.57
N GLY A 44 14.17 30.74 -17.17
CA GLY A 44 12.76 30.88 -17.57
C GLY A 44 12.12 32.15 -17.03
N GLY A 45 12.41 32.53 -15.79
CA GLY A 45 11.96 33.80 -15.21
C GLY A 45 12.53 35.03 -15.93
N ALA A 46 13.84 35.02 -16.21
CA ALA A 46 14.50 36.09 -16.95
C ALA A 46 13.95 36.20 -18.39
N ALA A 47 13.81 35.07 -19.10
CA ALA A 47 13.25 35.03 -20.44
C ALA A 47 11.78 35.48 -20.47
N ALA A 48 10.98 35.09 -19.48
CA ALA A 48 9.60 35.56 -19.36
C ALA A 48 9.53 37.07 -19.15
N TRP A 49 10.36 37.63 -18.26
CA TRP A 49 10.42 39.07 -18.02
C TRP A 49 10.78 39.86 -19.28
N ILE A 50 11.80 39.43 -20.02
CA ILE A 50 12.19 40.04 -21.29
C ILE A 50 11.04 39.93 -22.31
N ALA A 51 10.40 38.77 -22.43
CA ALA A 51 9.32 38.55 -23.38
C ALA A 51 8.08 39.42 -23.07
N PHE A 52 7.73 39.60 -21.79
CA PHE A 52 6.68 40.52 -21.37
C PHE A 52 7.01 41.98 -21.68
N ALA A 53 8.28 42.37 -21.52
CA ALA A 53 8.73 43.75 -21.76
C ALA A 53 8.85 44.10 -23.25
N SER A 54 9.17 43.13 -24.12
CA SER A 54 9.55 43.40 -25.52
C SER A 54 8.63 42.81 -26.59
N LEU A 55 7.98 41.66 -26.34
CA LEU A 55 7.15 40.95 -27.34
C LEU A 55 5.65 40.94 -26.97
N GLY A 56 5.27 41.56 -25.86
CA GLY A 56 3.89 41.63 -25.38
C GLY A 56 3.43 40.43 -24.55
N SER A 57 2.20 40.51 -24.05
CA SER A 57 1.65 39.57 -23.06
C SER A 57 1.53 38.13 -23.56
N GLY A 58 1.16 37.93 -24.83
CA GLY A 58 1.04 36.58 -25.42
C GLY A 58 2.36 35.83 -25.47
N ALA A 59 3.44 36.49 -25.90
CA ALA A 59 4.78 35.89 -25.94
C ALA A 59 5.31 35.60 -24.52
N GLY A 60 5.09 36.50 -23.56
CA GLY A 60 5.43 36.28 -22.16
C GLY A 60 4.78 35.03 -21.57
N TRP A 61 3.46 34.85 -21.76
CA TRP A 61 2.75 33.65 -21.32
C TRP A 61 3.21 32.37 -22.02
N ALA A 62 3.56 32.43 -23.31
CA ALA A 62 4.11 31.29 -24.04
C ALA A 62 5.46 30.82 -23.46
N VAL A 63 6.35 31.76 -23.10
CA VAL A 63 7.63 31.46 -22.45
C VAL A 63 7.42 30.84 -21.06
N VAL A 64 6.49 31.38 -20.27
CA VAL A 64 6.14 30.81 -18.96
C VAL A 64 5.62 29.38 -19.11
N ALA A 65 4.70 29.14 -20.04
CA ALA A 65 4.17 27.80 -20.30
C ALA A 65 5.28 26.81 -20.71
N GLY A 66 6.20 27.23 -21.58
CA GLY A 66 7.36 26.43 -22.00
C GLY A 66 8.30 26.10 -20.83
N ALA A 67 8.62 27.09 -19.98
CA ALA A 67 9.46 26.89 -18.80
C ALA A 67 8.81 25.94 -17.79
N VAL A 68 7.50 26.07 -17.55
CA VAL A 68 6.73 25.18 -16.69
C VAL A 68 6.72 23.75 -17.24
N ALA A 69 6.49 23.58 -18.54
CA ALA A 69 6.51 22.26 -19.18
C ALA A 69 7.89 21.59 -19.07
N LEU A 70 8.97 22.34 -19.32
CA LEU A 70 10.34 21.87 -19.19
C LEU A 70 10.67 21.49 -17.73
N PHE A 71 10.33 22.35 -16.77
CA PHE A 71 10.53 22.08 -15.35
C PHE A 71 9.80 20.80 -14.91
N TYR A 72 8.55 20.62 -15.35
CA TYR A 72 7.78 19.44 -15.04
C TYR A 72 8.36 18.16 -15.67
N GLY A 73 8.87 18.27 -16.90
CA GLY A 73 9.63 17.20 -17.58
C GLY A 73 10.86 16.78 -16.76
N LEU A 74 11.69 17.73 -16.37
CA LEU A 74 12.86 17.48 -15.51
C LEU A 74 12.46 16.90 -14.15
N ALA A 75 11.41 17.42 -13.52
CA ALA A 75 10.91 16.92 -12.24
C ALA A 75 10.42 15.46 -12.32
N ARG A 76 9.90 15.02 -13.48
CA ARG A 76 9.57 13.60 -13.68
C ARG A 76 10.82 12.73 -13.83
N VAL A 77 11.83 13.19 -14.58
CA VAL A 77 13.09 12.46 -14.72
C VAL A 77 13.81 12.37 -13.38
N HIS A 78 13.83 13.45 -12.61
CA HIS A 78 14.39 13.48 -11.26
C HIS A 78 13.74 12.45 -10.35
N ARG A 79 12.40 12.46 -10.26
CA ARG A 79 11.63 11.47 -9.49
C ARG A 79 11.94 10.03 -9.91
N ARG A 80 12.09 9.76 -11.20
CA ARG A 80 12.49 8.42 -11.69
C ARG A 80 13.89 8.02 -11.24
N VAL A 81 14.83 8.96 -11.19
CA VAL A 81 16.20 8.71 -10.70
C VAL A 81 16.19 8.44 -9.19
N GLU A 82 15.47 9.24 -8.42
CA GLU A 82 15.30 9.06 -6.96
C GLU A 82 14.63 7.72 -6.62
N ASP A 83 13.58 7.34 -7.36
CA ASP A 83 12.92 6.03 -7.23
C ASP A 83 13.91 4.88 -7.51
N GLY A 84 14.75 5.04 -8.53
CA GLY A 84 15.81 4.10 -8.88
C GLY A 84 16.85 3.97 -7.76
N GLN A 85 17.31 5.10 -7.22
CA GLN A 85 18.29 5.15 -6.13
C GLN A 85 17.73 4.49 -4.87
N THR A 86 16.49 4.80 -4.50
CA THR A 86 15.80 4.18 -3.37
C THR A 86 15.68 2.67 -3.53
N ARG A 87 15.36 2.19 -4.75
CA ARG A 87 15.28 0.76 -5.05
C ARG A 87 16.65 0.07 -4.89
N VAL A 88 17.72 0.67 -5.40
CA VAL A 88 19.09 0.12 -5.29
C VAL A 88 19.55 0.12 -3.83
N ARG A 89 19.32 1.20 -3.08
CA ARG A 89 19.64 1.29 -1.64
C ARG A 89 18.94 0.20 -0.83
N ARG A 90 17.64 -0.01 -1.04
CA ARG A 90 16.88 -1.09 -0.36
C ARG A 90 17.41 -2.48 -0.71
N TRP A 91 17.72 -2.72 -1.99
CA TRP A 91 18.29 -4.00 -2.41
C TRP A 91 19.67 -4.25 -1.80
N GLN A 92 20.51 -3.22 -1.76
CA GLN A 92 21.80 -3.29 -1.11
C GLN A 92 21.66 -3.61 0.39
N GLN A 93 20.73 -2.95 1.08
CA GLN A 93 20.46 -3.19 2.50
C GLN A 93 20.08 -4.65 2.75
N ILE A 94 19.18 -5.24 1.95
CA ILE A 94 18.83 -6.67 2.00
C ILE A 94 20.09 -7.55 1.94
N LYS A 95 20.99 -7.27 0.99
CA LYS A 95 22.23 -8.03 0.80
C LYS A 95 23.25 -7.83 1.92
N LYS A 96 23.41 -6.59 2.41
CA LYS A 96 24.27 -6.27 3.57
C LYS A 96 23.81 -7.07 4.80
N GLU A 97 22.51 -7.13 5.05
CA GLU A 97 21.96 -7.91 6.17
C GLU A 97 22.11 -9.42 6.00
N HIS A 98 21.96 -9.97 4.78
CA HIS A 98 22.24 -11.40 4.57
C HIS A 98 23.72 -11.72 4.87
N GLY A 99 24.63 -10.82 4.51
CA GLY A 99 26.03 -10.90 4.89
C GLY A 99 26.24 -10.83 6.41
N ALA A 100 25.53 -9.92 7.10
CA ALA A 100 25.57 -9.79 8.56
C ALA A 100 25.06 -11.06 9.26
N ARG A 101 23.95 -11.65 8.80
CA ARG A 101 23.43 -12.94 9.32
C ARG A 101 24.46 -14.07 9.22
N LEU A 102 25.17 -14.16 8.09
CA LEU A 102 26.25 -15.16 7.90
C LEU A 102 27.48 -14.92 8.79
N ARG A 103 27.66 -13.70 9.32
CA ARG A 103 28.73 -13.36 10.26
C ARG A 103 28.26 -13.34 11.72
N ARG A 104 26.94 -13.46 11.97
CA ARG A 104 26.31 -13.20 13.28
C ARG A 104 26.69 -11.82 13.83
N ASP A 105 26.75 -10.85 12.93
CA ASP A 105 27.07 -9.45 13.20
C ASP A 105 25.80 -8.73 13.67
N TRP A 106 25.54 -8.77 14.97
CA TRP A 106 24.29 -8.32 15.58
C TRP A 106 24.06 -6.81 15.44
N ASP A 107 25.11 -6.02 15.35
CA ASP A 107 25.00 -4.56 15.25
C ASP A 107 24.63 -4.13 13.82
N ALA A 108 25.06 -4.89 12.82
CA ALA A 108 24.64 -4.72 11.43
C ALA A 108 23.28 -5.36 11.10
N LEU A 109 22.67 -6.08 12.04
CA LEU A 109 21.32 -6.61 11.89
C LEU A 109 20.26 -5.56 12.25
N PRO A 110 19.05 -5.67 11.69
CA PRO A 110 17.95 -4.79 12.06
C PRO A 110 17.75 -4.79 13.58
N PRO A 111 17.45 -3.64 14.21
CA PRO A 111 17.28 -3.59 15.65
C PRO A 111 16.20 -4.57 16.09
N ALA A 112 16.40 -5.16 17.27
CA ALA A 112 15.31 -5.85 17.93
C ALA A 112 14.23 -4.81 18.28
N PRO A 113 12.94 -5.13 18.17
CA PRO A 113 11.90 -4.23 18.65
C PRO A 113 12.15 -3.92 20.12
N THR A 114 12.20 -2.63 20.45
CA THR A 114 12.45 -2.13 21.80
C THR A 114 11.27 -2.51 22.71
N ARG A 115 11.55 -2.85 23.98
CA ARG A 115 10.53 -3.13 25.01
C ARG A 115 9.53 -1.98 25.21
N GLU A 116 9.94 -0.75 24.91
CA GLU A 116 9.21 0.49 25.18
C GLU A 116 8.06 0.76 24.20
N GLN A 117 8.00 0.06 23.08
CA GLN A 117 6.80 -0.02 22.25
C GLN A 117 6.22 -1.43 22.41
N PRO A 118 5.41 -1.70 23.47
CA PRO A 118 4.56 -2.88 23.51
C PRO A 118 3.54 -2.74 22.40
N SER A 119 3.94 -3.11 21.20
CA SER A 119 3.00 -3.56 20.20
C SER A 119 2.32 -4.78 20.83
N GLU A 120 0.99 -4.89 20.80
CA GLU A 120 0.28 -6.15 21.02
C GLU A 120 0.92 -7.36 20.31
N ALA A 121 1.73 -7.12 19.26
CA ALA A 121 2.49 -8.13 18.53
C ALA A 121 3.79 -8.60 19.21
N ASP A 122 4.29 -7.88 20.21
CA ASP A 122 5.44 -8.25 21.02
C ASP A 122 5.10 -8.12 22.53
N PRO A 123 4.27 -9.01 23.10
CA PRO A 123 4.19 -9.12 24.56
C PRO A 123 5.60 -9.36 25.10
N PRO A 124 5.90 -8.87 26.33
CA PRO A 124 7.20 -9.07 26.95
C PRO A 124 7.61 -10.54 26.83
N PRO A 125 8.91 -10.85 26.75
CA PRO A 125 9.34 -12.24 26.82
C PRO A 125 8.69 -12.81 28.07
N ASP A 126 7.75 -13.75 27.90
CA ASP A 126 7.19 -14.48 29.01
C ASP A 126 8.38 -15.06 29.76
N GLU A 127 8.71 -14.51 30.92
CA GLU A 127 9.67 -15.13 31.85
C GLU A 127 9.21 -16.55 32.21
N ALA A 128 7.92 -16.85 31.96
CA ALA A 128 7.28 -18.15 32.09
C ALA A 128 7.41 -19.10 30.88
N HIS A 129 8.02 -18.70 29.75
CA HIS A 129 8.10 -19.62 28.60
C HIS A 129 9.16 -20.73 28.85
N PRO A 130 8.80 -22.03 28.80
CA PRO A 130 9.63 -23.13 29.32
C PRO A 130 11.07 -23.19 28.77
N PHE A 131 11.27 -22.86 27.50
CA PHE A 131 12.57 -22.97 26.83
C PHE A 131 13.06 -21.70 26.10
N ALA A 132 12.28 -20.61 26.06
CA ALA A 132 12.60 -19.48 25.18
C ALA A 132 13.86 -18.73 25.61
N SER A 133 14.06 -18.57 26.93
CA SER A 133 15.26 -17.96 27.50
C SER A 133 16.48 -18.87 27.32
N GLY A 134 16.36 -20.16 27.68
CA GLY A 134 17.46 -21.13 27.57
C GLY A 134 17.96 -21.33 26.13
N LEU A 135 17.07 -21.30 25.14
CA LEU A 135 17.44 -21.44 23.72
C LEU A 135 17.70 -20.10 23.01
N ASN A 136 17.69 -18.97 23.73
CA ASN A 136 17.84 -17.63 23.18
C ASN A 136 16.91 -17.38 21.97
N LEU A 137 15.63 -17.76 22.07
CA LEU A 137 14.68 -17.63 20.96
C LEU A 137 14.24 -16.18 20.73
N THR A 138 14.18 -15.38 21.81
CA THR A 138 13.78 -13.96 21.76
C THR A 138 14.85 -13.06 22.42
N GLY A 139 14.79 -11.75 22.16
CA GLY A 139 15.75 -10.76 22.70
C GLY A 139 16.81 -10.25 21.70
N PRO A 140 17.80 -9.47 22.18
CA PRO A 140 18.75 -8.75 21.32
C PRO A 140 19.68 -9.63 20.48
N ARG A 141 20.10 -10.78 21.00
CA ARG A 141 20.99 -11.73 20.29
C ARG A 141 20.32 -13.10 20.12
N SER A 142 19.14 -13.09 19.52
CA SER A 142 18.24 -14.24 19.48
C SER A 142 18.16 -14.95 18.13
N LEU A 143 17.70 -16.21 18.16
CA LEU A 143 17.42 -16.98 16.96
C LEU A 143 16.37 -16.28 16.09
N LEU A 144 15.28 -15.80 16.68
CA LEU A 144 14.23 -15.07 15.95
C LEU A 144 14.83 -13.87 15.20
N ARG A 145 15.68 -13.05 15.84
CA ARG A 145 16.35 -11.91 15.18
C ARG A 145 17.25 -12.36 14.03
N LEU A 146 17.90 -13.51 14.17
CA LEU A 146 18.80 -14.05 13.16
C LEU A 146 18.04 -14.55 11.92
N ILE A 147 16.95 -15.29 12.11
CA ILE A 147 16.20 -15.92 11.01
C ILE A 147 15.09 -15.05 10.42
N ASP A 148 14.64 -14.02 11.14
CA ASP A 148 13.57 -13.13 10.68
C ASP A 148 14.00 -12.35 9.42
N THR A 149 13.40 -12.73 8.30
CA THR A 149 13.44 -12.01 7.02
C THR A 149 12.05 -11.54 6.59
N CYS A 150 11.06 -11.59 7.49
CA CYS A 150 9.69 -11.25 7.19
C CYS A 150 9.57 -9.77 6.84
N ALA A 151 8.77 -9.47 5.81
CA ALA A 151 8.49 -8.09 5.40
C ALA A 151 7.24 -7.50 6.09
N THR A 152 6.55 -8.28 6.93
CA THR A 152 5.36 -7.85 7.67
C THR A 152 5.41 -8.25 9.13
N ALA A 153 4.73 -7.46 9.96
CA ALA A 153 4.56 -7.79 11.37
C ALA A 153 3.81 -9.12 11.57
N GLY A 154 2.81 -9.42 10.72
CA GLY A 154 2.05 -10.66 10.83
C GLY A 154 2.87 -11.92 10.52
N GLY A 155 3.76 -11.86 9.52
CA GLY A 155 4.65 -12.98 9.20
C GLY A 155 5.67 -13.21 10.31
N ARG A 156 6.26 -12.13 10.84
CA ARG A 156 7.14 -12.21 12.01
C ARG A 156 6.44 -12.79 13.23
N ARG A 157 5.20 -12.39 13.51
CA ARG A 157 4.40 -12.94 14.62
C ARG A 157 4.11 -14.42 14.41
N ARG A 158 3.81 -14.84 13.18
CA ARG A 158 3.64 -16.25 12.84
C ARG A 158 4.92 -17.03 13.09
N LEU A 159 6.06 -16.54 12.59
CA LEU A 159 7.38 -17.13 12.85
C LEU A 159 7.71 -17.22 14.35
N ARG A 160 7.45 -16.15 15.12
CA ARG A 160 7.62 -16.15 16.57
C ARG A 160 6.75 -17.22 17.22
N ARG A 161 5.46 -17.28 16.88
CA ARG A 161 4.54 -18.31 17.41
C ARG A 161 5.04 -19.71 17.10
N LEU A 162 5.56 -19.96 15.89
CA LEU A 162 6.12 -21.26 15.53
C LEU A 162 7.37 -21.64 16.34
N LEU A 163 8.19 -20.66 16.71
CA LEU A 163 9.37 -20.90 17.55
C LEU A 163 9.02 -21.10 19.04
N LEU A 164 7.95 -20.45 19.50
CA LEU A 164 7.48 -20.49 20.89
C LEU A 164 6.33 -21.49 21.10
N ASP A 165 6.01 -22.29 20.10
CA ASP A 165 4.98 -23.32 20.26
C ASP A 165 5.56 -24.45 21.11
N SER A 166 4.95 -24.67 22.29
CA SER A 166 5.36 -25.73 23.21
C SER A 166 4.68 -27.06 22.93
N SER A 167 3.67 -27.09 22.04
CA SER A 167 3.00 -28.32 21.64
C SER A 167 3.85 -29.14 20.66
N PRO A 168 3.75 -30.48 20.69
CA PRO A 168 4.43 -31.33 19.72
C PRO A 168 4.01 -30.93 18.30
N PRO A 169 4.96 -30.58 17.41
CA PRO A 169 4.61 -30.14 16.08
C PRO A 169 4.00 -31.30 15.29
N GLU A 170 2.88 -31.04 14.65
CA GLU A 170 2.27 -32.02 13.76
C GLU A 170 3.25 -32.35 12.61
N ARG A 171 3.55 -33.65 12.44
CA ARG A 171 4.57 -34.10 11.48
C ARG A 171 4.23 -33.71 10.05
N ALA A 172 2.96 -33.83 9.66
CA ALA A 172 2.50 -33.51 8.31
C ALA A 172 2.70 -32.03 7.97
N SER A 173 2.27 -31.12 8.86
CA SER A 173 2.43 -29.68 8.67
C SER A 173 3.90 -29.25 8.64
N THR A 174 4.74 -29.87 9.48
CA THR A 174 6.19 -29.63 9.50
C THR A 174 6.86 -30.06 8.19
N LEU A 175 6.57 -31.26 7.70
CA LEU A 175 7.11 -31.75 6.43
C LEU A 175 6.66 -30.89 5.25
N ARG A 176 5.40 -30.43 5.26
CA ARG A 176 4.87 -29.52 4.25
C ARG A 176 5.64 -28.19 4.21
N ARG A 177 5.86 -27.56 5.37
CA ARG A 177 6.67 -26.32 5.45
C ARG A 177 8.11 -26.54 5.01
N GLN A 178 8.74 -27.64 5.40
CA GLN A 178 10.09 -27.98 4.95
C GLN A 178 10.15 -28.14 3.43
N ALA A 179 9.13 -28.75 2.82
CA ALA A 179 9.05 -28.90 1.36
C ALA A 179 8.87 -27.54 0.66
N ILE A 180 8.00 -26.65 1.17
CA ILE A 180 7.86 -25.26 0.69
C ILE A 180 9.20 -24.52 0.77
N VAL A 181 9.91 -24.63 1.89
CA VAL A 181 11.23 -24.01 2.06
C VAL A 181 12.21 -24.57 1.03
N LYS A 182 12.25 -25.89 0.82
CA LYS A 182 13.11 -26.55 -0.19
C LYS A 182 12.83 -26.03 -1.60
N GLU A 183 11.57 -25.82 -1.97
CA GLU A 183 11.20 -25.19 -3.24
C GLU A 183 11.68 -23.72 -3.30
N LEU A 184 11.65 -22.98 -2.20
CA LEU A 184 12.09 -21.60 -2.18
C LEU A 184 13.63 -21.44 -2.20
N VAL A 185 14.42 -22.37 -1.62
CA VAL A 185 15.90 -22.29 -1.51
C VAL A 185 16.64 -22.01 -2.83
N PRO A 186 16.34 -22.62 -3.98
CA PRO A 186 17.04 -22.29 -5.24
C PRO A 186 16.64 -20.92 -5.82
N ARG A 187 15.51 -20.35 -5.39
CA ARG A 187 14.88 -19.18 -6.02
C ARG A 187 15.31 -17.85 -5.38
N ALA A 188 16.62 -17.60 -5.34
CA ALA A 188 17.18 -16.41 -4.67
C ALA A 188 16.57 -15.08 -5.16
N LEU A 189 16.45 -14.90 -6.48
CA LEU A 189 15.88 -13.67 -7.07
C LEU A 189 14.43 -13.45 -6.68
N PHE A 190 13.64 -14.53 -6.57
CA PHE A 190 12.25 -14.43 -6.12
C PHE A 190 12.19 -13.95 -4.68
N ARG A 191 12.96 -14.58 -3.77
CA ARG A 191 13.02 -14.19 -2.35
C ARG A 191 13.48 -12.75 -2.15
N ASP A 192 14.56 -12.35 -2.84
CA ASP A 192 15.09 -10.98 -2.73
C ASP A 192 14.07 -9.95 -3.22
N ARG A 193 13.38 -10.25 -4.33
CA ARG A 193 12.37 -9.35 -4.90
C ARG A 193 11.11 -9.29 -4.06
N LEU A 194 10.70 -10.42 -3.48
CA LEU A 194 9.62 -10.48 -2.50
C LEU A 194 9.95 -9.60 -1.27
N ALA A 195 11.16 -9.72 -0.73
CA ALA A 195 11.63 -8.89 0.37
C ALA A 195 11.70 -7.40 -0.03
N LEU A 196 12.11 -7.08 -1.25
CA LEU A 196 12.13 -5.69 -1.76
C LEU A 196 10.72 -5.10 -1.85
N GLU A 197 9.77 -5.81 -2.46
CA GLU A 197 8.40 -5.33 -2.62
C GLU A 197 7.68 -5.27 -1.26
N GLY A 198 7.94 -6.21 -0.36
CA GLY A 198 7.44 -6.15 1.02
C GLY A 198 7.98 -4.96 1.81
N ARG A 199 9.28 -4.64 1.71
CA ARG A 199 9.85 -3.40 2.31
C ARG A 199 9.30 -2.14 1.67
N ARG A 200 9.00 -2.18 0.36
CA ARG A 200 8.34 -1.06 -0.31
C ARG A 200 6.93 -0.83 0.24
N ALA A 201 6.22 -1.90 0.58
CA ALA A 201 4.91 -1.84 1.22
C ALA A 201 4.97 -1.30 2.66
N ALA A 202 6.03 -1.60 3.41
CA ALA A 202 6.21 -1.11 4.78
C ALA A 202 6.40 0.42 4.87
N GLY A 203 6.88 1.08 3.81
CA GLY A 203 7.08 2.53 3.79
C GLY A 203 8.29 3.00 4.60
N SER A 204 8.46 4.33 4.71
CA SER A 204 9.50 4.99 5.51
C SER A 204 8.96 5.49 6.86
N THR A 205 8.20 4.65 7.56
CA THR A 205 7.77 4.99 8.92
C THR A 205 8.99 5.04 9.84
N THR A 206 9.14 6.16 10.54
CA THR A 206 10.35 6.63 11.23
C THR A 206 10.83 5.71 12.36
N ASP A 207 9.98 4.80 12.87
CA ASP A 207 10.32 3.96 14.03
C ASP A 207 10.65 2.47 13.70
N ASP A 208 10.11 1.90 12.62
CA ASP A 208 10.59 0.61 12.08
C ASP A 208 10.23 0.51 10.58
N PRO A 209 11.19 0.72 9.65
CA PRO A 209 10.96 0.74 8.21
C PRO A 209 10.57 -0.63 7.60
N ARG A 210 10.24 -1.65 8.41
CA ARG A 210 9.98 -3.03 7.96
C ARG A 210 8.61 -3.57 8.25
N ARG A 211 7.71 -2.84 8.90
CA ARG A 211 6.50 -3.49 9.44
C ARG A 211 5.22 -2.81 9.02
N TRP A 212 4.73 -3.23 7.86
CA TRP A 212 3.31 -3.06 7.56
C TRP A 212 2.49 -3.82 8.62
N SER A 213 1.53 -3.13 9.24
CA SER A 213 0.57 -3.71 10.19
C SER A 213 -0.81 -3.83 9.53
N ASN A 214 -1.45 -4.99 9.69
CA ASN A 214 -2.81 -5.23 9.22
C ASN A 214 -3.87 -4.62 10.14
N ARG A 215 -3.50 -3.76 11.12
CA ARG A 215 -4.44 -3.22 12.11
C ARG A 215 -5.45 -2.28 11.47
N ALA A 216 -5.03 -1.35 10.62
CA ALA A 216 -5.95 -0.46 9.92
C ALA A 216 -6.93 -1.26 9.06
N LEU A 217 -6.43 -2.29 8.39
CA LEU A 217 -7.20 -3.18 7.54
C LEU A 217 -8.20 -4.05 8.33
N ARG A 218 -7.77 -4.60 9.47
CA ARG A 218 -8.64 -5.38 10.38
C ARG A 218 -9.66 -4.49 11.06
N ARG A 219 -9.28 -3.30 11.53
CA ARG A 219 -10.21 -2.28 12.05
C ARG A 219 -11.22 -1.87 10.99
N TRP A 220 -10.82 -1.74 9.73
CA TRP A 220 -11.77 -1.49 8.64
C TRP A 220 -12.72 -2.66 8.42
N LEU A 221 -12.23 -3.90 8.44
CA LEU A 221 -13.06 -5.09 8.28
C LEU A 221 -14.01 -5.32 9.46
N GLN A 222 -13.54 -5.09 10.69
CA GLN A 222 -14.25 -5.35 11.95
C GLN A 222 -15.02 -4.14 12.48
N GLY A 223 -14.69 -2.92 12.03
CA GLY A 223 -15.28 -1.70 12.54
C GLY A 223 -16.75 -1.70 12.23
N ASP A 224 -17.59 -1.54 13.25
CA ASP A 224 -19.02 -1.79 13.21
C ASP A 224 -19.62 -1.33 11.88
N ALA A 225 -20.04 -2.31 11.07
CA ALA A 225 -20.84 -2.02 9.89
C ALA A 225 -22.18 -1.53 10.43
N ASP A 226 -22.27 -0.23 10.69
CA ASP A 226 -23.40 0.43 11.34
C ASP A 226 -24.70 -0.24 10.88
N PRO A 227 -25.40 -1.01 11.73
CA PRO A 227 -26.40 -2.00 11.32
C PRO A 227 -27.61 -1.39 10.60
N ARG A 228 -27.66 -0.06 10.54
CA ARG A 228 -28.65 0.71 9.81
C ARG A 228 -28.62 0.36 8.32
N PRO A 229 -29.76 0.00 7.71
CA PRO A 229 -29.83 -0.26 6.29
C PRO A 229 -29.64 1.07 5.54
N LEU A 230 -28.59 1.16 4.73
CA LEU A 230 -28.34 2.32 3.86
C LEU A 230 -29.27 2.31 2.63
N LEU A 231 -29.81 1.15 2.27
CA LEU A 231 -30.61 0.97 1.06
C LEU A 231 -31.93 1.79 1.08
N PRO A 232 -32.73 1.82 2.17
CA PRO A 232 -33.91 2.69 2.27
C PRO A 232 -33.57 4.18 2.15
N TRP A 233 -32.42 4.60 2.65
CA TRP A 233 -31.96 5.99 2.54
C TRP A 233 -31.48 6.33 1.13
N VAL A 234 -30.76 5.42 0.47
CA VAL A 234 -30.36 5.57 -0.94
C VAL A 234 -31.60 5.67 -1.83
N LEU A 235 -32.59 4.79 -1.65
CA LEU A 235 -33.83 4.80 -2.41
C LEU A 235 -34.72 6.01 -2.05
N GLY A 236 -34.86 6.33 -0.77
CA GLY A 236 -35.70 7.43 -0.28
C GLY A 236 -35.16 8.80 -0.65
N LEU A 237 -33.86 9.07 -0.39
CA LEU A 237 -33.23 10.32 -0.79
C LEU A 237 -33.00 10.39 -2.30
N GLY A 238 -32.79 9.25 -2.98
CA GLY A 238 -32.73 9.18 -4.43
C GLY A 238 -34.07 9.53 -5.08
N ALA A 239 -35.17 8.95 -4.60
CA ALA A 239 -36.53 9.26 -5.07
C ALA A 239 -36.92 10.70 -4.75
N LEU A 240 -36.58 11.19 -3.55
CA LEU A 240 -36.85 12.59 -3.15
C LEU A 240 -36.03 13.58 -3.98
N GLY A 241 -34.76 13.28 -4.28
CA GLY A 241 -33.92 14.07 -5.18
C GLY A 241 -34.49 14.12 -6.60
N ALA A 242 -34.87 12.97 -7.16
CA ALA A 242 -35.52 12.90 -8.48
C ALA A 242 -36.85 13.66 -8.51
N ALA A 243 -37.67 13.53 -7.46
CA ALA A 243 -38.92 14.28 -7.32
C ALA A 243 -38.69 15.79 -7.25
N ASN A 244 -37.66 16.25 -6.53
CA ASN A 244 -37.27 17.66 -6.49
C ASN A 244 -36.88 18.20 -7.88
N VAL A 245 -36.13 17.41 -8.67
CA VAL A 245 -35.76 17.78 -10.04
C VAL A 245 -36.99 17.89 -10.94
N VAL A 246 -37.91 16.91 -10.86
CA VAL A 246 -39.15 16.90 -11.62
C VAL A 246 -40.05 18.09 -11.23
N LEU A 247 -40.23 18.34 -9.93
CA LEU A 247 -41.02 19.47 -9.42
C LEU A 247 -40.44 20.82 -9.82
N ALA A 248 -39.11 20.97 -9.79
CA ALA A 248 -38.45 22.18 -10.28
C ALA A 248 -38.67 22.36 -11.79
N ALA A 249 -38.53 21.29 -12.58
CA ALA A 249 -38.76 21.34 -14.03
C ALA A 249 -40.21 21.70 -14.38
N LEU A 250 -41.20 21.11 -13.71
CA LEU A 250 -42.61 21.47 -13.92
C LEU A 250 -42.94 22.91 -13.46
N TYR A 251 -42.30 23.40 -12.39
CA TYR A 251 -42.46 24.79 -11.96
C TYR A 251 -41.94 25.77 -13.03
N PHE A 252 -40.73 25.52 -13.59
CA PHE A 252 -40.20 26.34 -14.67
C PHE A 252 -41.00 26.22 -15.98
N ALA A 253 -41.69 25.10 -16.19
CA ALA A 253 -42.65 24.92 -17.28
C ALA A 253 -44.03 25.56 -17.02
N GLY A 254 -44.24 26.18 -15.85
CA GLY A 254 -45.48 26.87 -15.48
C GLY A 254 -46.64 25.98 -15.01
N GLY A 255 -46.37 24.69 -14.73
CA GLY A 255 -47.41 23.68 -14.48
C GLY A 255 -47.82 23.47 -13.03
N VAL A 256 -47.04 23.94 -12.03
CA VAL A 256 -47.31 23.69 -10.61
C VAL A 256 -46.81 24.83 -9.71
N PRO A 257 -47.42 25.06 -8.53
CA PRO A 257 -46.88 25.95 -7.49
C PRO A 257 -45.48 25.53 -7.01
N PRO A 258 -44.71 26.40 -6.32
CA PRO A 258 -43.31 26.15 -5.93
C PRO A 258 -43.18 25.17 -4.75
N ILE A 259 -43.77 23.98 -4.86
CA ILE A 259 -43.72 22.90 -3.86
C ILE A 259 -42.26 22.44 -3.63
N TRP A 260 -41.41 22.55 -4.66
CA TRP A 260 -39.98 22.26 -4.59
C TRP A 260 -39.24 23.07 -3.51
N ALA A 261 -39.73 24.27 -3.19
CA ALA A 261 -39.12 25.16 -2.19
C ALA A 261 -39.27 24.63 -0.76
N ALA A 262 -40.26 23.78 -0.49
CA ALA A 262 -40.46 23.13 0.82
C ALA A 262 -39.79 21.75 0.89
N THR A 263 -39.79 21.00 -0.21
CA THR A 263 -39.22 19.65 -0.28
C THR A 263 -37.69 19.65 -0.37
N LEU A 264 -37.08 20.74 -0.86
CA LEU A 264 -35.62 20.89 -0.93
C LEU A 264 -34.97 21.09 0.46
N PRO A 265 -35.47 21.98 1.36
CA PRO A 265 -34.99 22.05 2.74
C PRO A 265 -35.17 20.75 3.51
N LEU A 266 -36.29 20.04 3.31
CA LEU A 266 -36.54 18.73 3.92
C LEU A 266 -35.51 17.70 3.44
N TYR A 267 -35.21 17.67 2.13
CA TYR A 267 -34.17 16.84 1.55
C TYR A 267 -32.79 17.14 2.15
N LEU A 268 -32.41 18.43 2.24
CA LEU A 268 -31.14 18.84 2.83
C LEU A 268 -31.04 18.45 4.30
N LEU A 269 -32.11 18.65 5.08
CA LEU A 269 -32.19 18.28 6.49
C LEU A 269 -31.99 16.77 6.66
N LEU A 270 -32.73 15.94 5.92
CA LEU A 270 -32.60 14.48 5.95
C LEU A 270 -31.20 14.01 5.54
N TYR A 271 -30.59 14.68 4.57
CA TYR A 271 -29.23 14.39 4.13
C TYR A 271 -28.18 14.75 5.21
N THR A 272 -28.36 15.83 5.99
CA THR A 272 -27.42 16.18 7.07
C THR A 272 -27.28 15.08 8.13
N PHE A 273 -28.34 14.32 8.40
CA PHE A 273 -28.30 13.18 9.33
C PHE A 273 -27.42 12.02 8.82
N GLN A 274 -27.17 11.94 7.51
CA GLN A 274 -26.34 10.89 6.90
C GLN A 274 -24.91 11.33 6.58
N LEU A 275 -24.61 12.62 6.63
CA LEU A 275 -23.26 13.15 6.41
C LEU A 275 -22.17 12.47 7.28
N PRO A 276 -22.38 12.20 8.58
CA PRO A 276 -21.37 11.52 9.40
C PRO A 276 -21.10 10.09 8.93
N THR A 277 -22.14 9.33 8.61
CA THR A 277 -22.05 7.94 8.12
C THR A 277 -21.28 7.86 6.81
N VAL A 278 -21.59 8.78 5.89
CA VAL A 278 -20.96 8.89 4.57
C VAL A 278 -19.48 9.26 4.71
N LYS A 279 -19.17 10.29 5.50
CA LYS A 279 -17.78 10.72 5.76
C LYS A 279 -16.95 9.61 6.42
N GLY A 280 -17.50 8.95 7.45
CA GLY A 280 -16.81 7.86 8.15
C GLY A 280 -16.47 6.68 7.23
N LEU A 281 -17.39 6.28 6.34
CA LEU A 281 -17.14 5.23 5.36
C LEU A 281 -16.07 5.62 4.33
N PHE A 282 -15.98 6.90 3.96
CA PHE A 282 -14.98 7.37 3.01
C PHE A 282 -13.58 7.50 3.61
N GLU A 283 -13.46 8.03 4.83
CA GLU A 283 -12.19 8.05 5.55
C GLU A 283 -11.64 6.61 5.68
N GLN A 284 -12.53 5.69 6.06
CA GLN A 284 -12.28 4.26 6.10
C GLN A 284 -11.84 3.66 4.74
N ALA A 285 -12.49 4.05 3.63
CA ALA A 285 -12.11 3.61 2.29
C ALA A 285 -10.77 4.16 1.80
N GLU A 286 -10.44 5.40 2.16
CA GLU A 286 -9.17 6.02 1.83
C GLU A 286 -8.03 5.35 2.63
N GLU A 287 -8.23 5.07 3.92
CA GLU A 287 -7.29 4.27 4.71
C GLU A 287 -7.06 2.88 4.10
N LEU A 288 -8.14 2.21 3.68
CA LEU A 288 -8.08 0.94 2.98
C LEU A 288 -7.31 1.06 1.66
N HIS A 289 -7.61 2.09 0.87
CA HIS A 289 -6.95 2.34 -0.39
C HIS A 289 -5.44 2.54 -0.19
N GLN A 290 -5.05 3.30 0.84
CA GLN A 290 -3.65 3.49 1.19
C GLN A 290 -2.99 2.18 1.65
N ALA A 291 -3.68 1.35 2.45
CA ALA A 291 -3.19 0.05 2.88
C ALA A 291 -2.98 -0.91 1.69
N PHE A 292 -3.93 -0.97 0.75
CA PHE A 292 -3.80 -1.77 -0.47
C PHE A 292 -2.79 -1.19 -1.45
N ARG A 293 -2.65 0.14 -1.57
CA ARG A 293 -1.59 0.77 -2.39
C ARG A 293 -0.22 0.37 -1.90
N ARG A 294 -0.03 0.29 -0.58
CA ARG A 294 1.21 -0.17 0.04
C ARG A 294 1.49 -1.63 -0.35
N LEU A 295 0.52 -2.53 -0.19
CA LEU A 295 0.69 -3.97 -0.52
C LEU A 295 0.63 -4.30 -2.02
N GLY A 296 0.09 -3.40 -2.83
CA GLY A 296 -0.30 -3.69 -4.21
C GLY A 296 0.85 -4.05 -5.14
N SER A 297 2.08 -3.57 -4.87
CA SER A 297 3.25 -4.00 -5.66
C SER A 297 3.73 -5.41 -5.28
N ALA A 298 3.59 -5.79 -4.01
CA ALA A 298 3.92 -7.13 -3.53
C ALA A 298 2.89 -8.17 -4.02
N PHE A 299 1.59 -7.87 -3.91
CA PHE A 299 0.54 -8.74 -4.45
C PHE A 299 0.63 -8.89 -5.96
N ARG A 300 0.85 -7.79 -6.70
CA ARG A 300 1.06 -7.87 -8.15
C ARG A 300 2.28 -8.73 -8.51
N PHE A 301 3.38 -8.61 -7.77
CA PHE A 301 4.56 -9.45 -7.98
C PHE A 301 4.25 -10.94 -7.74
N LEU A 302 3.45 -11.25 -6.72
CA LEU A 302 3.01 -12.61 -6.44
C LEU A 302 1.99 -13.12 -7.46
N GLU A 303 1.14 -12.28 -8.01
CA GLU A 303 0.16 -12.61 -9.06
C GLU A 303 0.86 -12.94 -10.39
N GLU A 304 1.80 -12.10 -10.83
CA GLU A 304 2.35 -12.14 -12.19
C GLU A 304 3.51 -13.12 -12.38
N ARG A 305 4.21 -13.53 -11.30
CA ARG A 305 5.48 -14.25 -11.45
C ARG A 305 5.29 -15.77 -11.59
N PRO A 306 5.55 -16.39 -12.76
CA PRO A 306 5.45 -17.84 -12.87
C PRO A 306 6.49 -18.53 -11.97
N LEU A 307 6.06 -19.58 -11.28
CA LEU A 307 6.87 -20.37 -10.34
C LEU A 307 7.01 -21.81 -10.87
N ALA A 308 7.58 -21.97 -12.07
CA ALA A 308 7.77 -23.29 -12.68
C ALA A 308 8.55 -24.22 -11.74
N GLY A 309 8.07 -25.46 -11.54
CA GLY A 309 8.71 -26.47 -10.68
C GLY A 309 8.67 -26.16 -9.18
N ALA A 310 7.63 -25.48 -8.69
CA ALA A 310 7.36 -25.24 -7.27
C ALA A 310 5.86 -25.39 -6.96
N PRO A 311 5.31 -26.62 -7.04
CA PRO A 311 3.87 -26.86 -6.88
C PRO A 311 3.35 -26.46 -5.49
N LEU A 312 4.11 -26.67 -4.41
CA LEU A 312 3.66 -26.34 -3.06
C LEU A 312 3.65 -24.83 -2.82
N VAL A 313 4.63 -24.10 -3.37
CA VAL A 313 4.60 -22.62 -3.32
C VAL A 313 3.45 -22.08 -4.18
N GLN A 314 3.13 -22.72 -5.31
CA GLN A 314 1.98 -22.33 -6.11
C GLN A 314 0.66 -22.58 -5.39
N GLU A 315 0.52 -23.71 -4.69
CA GLU A 315 -0.65 -24.02 -3.86
C GLU A 315 -0.80 -23.00 -2.73
N LEU A 316 0.29 -22.65 -2.04
CA LEU A 316 0.28 -21.61 -1.00
C LEU A 316 -0.19 -20.25 -1.55
N LEU A 317 0.22 -19.93 -2.78
CA LEU A 317 -0.15 -18.68 -3.46
C LEU A 317 -1.47 -18.78 -4.23
N ALA A 318 -2.15 -19.93 -4.24
CA ALA A 318 -3.40 -20.12 -4.97
C ALA A 318 -4.51 -19.12 -4.55
N PRO A 319 -4.67 -18.77 -3.26
CA PRO A 319 -5.63 -17.73 -2.87
C PRO A 319 -5.33 -16.36 -3.50
N LEU A 320 -4.06 -16.07 -3.79
CA LEU A 320 -3.61 -14.82 -4.42
C LEU A 320 -3.60 -14.91 -5.95
N ARG A 321 -3.59 -16.13 -6.51
CA ARG A 321 -3.48 -16.44 -7.94
C ARG A 321 -4.77 -17.12 -8.37
N SER A 322 -5.76 -16.34 -8.80
CA SER A 322 -6.96 -16.93 -9.39
C SER A 322 -6.57 -17.82 -10.58
N SER A 323 -6.97 -19.10 -10.51
CA SER A 323 -6.54 -20.19 -11.39
C SER A 323 -7.20 -20.16 -12.78
N SER A 324 -8.14 -19.26 -13.04
CA SER A 324 -8.85 -19.17 -14.33
C SER A 324 -8.92 -17.74 -14.85
N SER A 325 -8.92 -17.62 -16.18
CA SER A 325 -9.06 -16.36 -16.92
C SER A 325 -10.41 -15.67 -16.71
N ASP A 326 -11.42 -16.39 -16.22
CA ASP A 326 -12.77 -15.90 -15.97
C ASP A 326 -12.92 -15.25 -14.57
N ASP A 327 -12.03 -15.61 -13.64
CA ASP A 327 -12.08 -15.21 -12.23
C ASP A 327 -11.14 -14.01 -11.95
N SER A 328 -11.05 -13.09 -12.92
CA SER A 328 -10.26 -11.85 -12.79
C SER A 328 -10.76 -10.95 -11.66
N GLU A 329 -12.00 -11.17 -11.23
CA GLU A 329 -12.66 -10.46 -10.15
C GLU A 329 -11.99 -10.73 -8.81
N ARG A 330 -11.49 -11.95 -8.53
CA ARG A 330 -10.91 -12.34 -7.22
C ARG A 330 -9.47 -11.89 -6.97
N ARG A 331 -8.86 -11.12 -7.88
CA ARG A 331 -7.45 -10.71 -7.71
C ARG A 331 -7.34 -9.56 -6.72
N PRO A 332 -6.45 -9.63 -5.71
CA PRO A 332 -6.21 -8.52 -4.78
C PRO A 332 -5.94 -7.20 -5.49
N SER A 333 -5.16 -7.24 -6.59
CA SER A 333 -4.84 -6.05 -7.38
C SER A 333 -6.02 -5.48 -8.21
N ALA A 334 -7.02 -6.30 -8.54
CA ALA A 334 -8.24 -5.88 -9.23
C ALA A 334 -9.23 -5.24 -8.23
N HIS A 335 -9.48 -5.89 -7.10
CA HIS A 335 -10.30 -5.32 -6.03
C HIS A 335 -9.74 -4.00 -5.49
N ALA A 336 -8.42 -3.91 -5.27
CA ALA A 336 -7.78 -2.66 -4.87
C ALA A 336 -7.99 -1.51 -5.89
N ARG A 337 -8.02 -1.83 -7.19
CA ARG A 337 -8.32 -0.86 -8.26
C ARG A 337 -9.80 -0.48 -8.29
N ARG A 338 -10.71 -1.42 -8.03
CA ARG A 338 -12.15 -1.17 -7.96
C ARG A 338 -12.50 -0.26 -6.78
N VAL A 339 -12.01 -0.59 -5.57
CA VAL A 339 -12.13 0.28 -4.38
C VAL A 339 -11.57 1.67 -4.65
N LYS A 340 -10.41 1.78 -5.31
CA LYS A 340 -9.85 3.09 -5.72
C LYS A 340 -10.81 3.88 -6.61
N ARG A 341 -11.35 3.23 -7.65
CA ARG A 341 -12.27 3.90 -8.59
C ARG A 341 -13.54 4.36 -7.88
N MET A 342 -14.07 3.53 -6.99
CA MET A 342 -15.26 3.86 -6.19
C MET A 342 -14.96 5.00 -5.20
N ALA A 343 -13.86 4.95 -4.47
CA ALA A 343 -13.43 6.02 -3.56
C ALA A 343 -13.16 7.35 -4.30
N ALA A 344 -12.54 7.28 -5.48
CA ALA A 344 -12.28 8.47 -6.31
C ALA A 344 -13.56 9.05 -6.92
N ALA A 345 -14.50 8.21 -7.36
CA ALA A 345 -15.80 8.62 -7.89
C ALA A 345 -16.73 9.19 -6.82
N ALA A 346 -16.44 8.93 -5.54
CA ALA A 346 -17.27 9.31 -4.40
C ALA A 346 -16.66 10.40 -3.53
N SER A 347 -15.53 11.00 -3.95
CA SER A 347 -14.92 12.15 -3.28
C SER A 347 -15.36 13.45 -3.99
N PRO A 348 -16.48 14.08 -3.58
CA PRO A 348 -16.90 15.38 -4.09
C PRO A 348 -15.89 16.49 -3.77
N GLN A 349 -14.89 16.25 -2.92
CA GLN A 349 -13.85 17.22 -2.60
C GLN A 349 -12.95 17.53 -3.81
N HIS A 350 -12.70 16.54 -4.69
CA HIS A 350 -11.72 16.69 -5.78
C HIS A 350 -12.30 17.11 -7.13
N ASN A 351 -13.64 17.11 -7.29
CA ASN A 351 -14.28 17.45 -8.57
C ASN A 351 -15.53 18.30 -8.34
N GLU A 352 -15.50 19.56 -8.77
CA GLU A 352 -16.60 20.52 -8.62
C GLU A 352 -17.87 20.07 -9.35
N LEU A 353 -17.73 19.37 -10.47
CA LEU A 353 -18.85 18.79 -11.21
C LEU A 353 -19.56 17.70 -10.40
N LEU A 354 -18.80 16.90 -9.64
CA LEU A 354 -19.39 15.88 -8.77
C LEU A 354 -20.14 16.50 -7.59
N ARG A 355 -19.79 17.71 -7.13
CA ARG A 355 -20.57 18.43 -6.11
C ARG A 355 -21.95 18.85 -6.63
N ALA A 356 -22.01 19.34 -7.87
CA ALA A 356 -23.27 19.70 -8.51
C ALA A 356 -24.16 18.47 -8.77
N VAL A 357 -23.56 17.34 -9.19
CA VAL A 357 -24.28 16.08 -9.34
C VAL A 357 -24.78 15.55 -8.00
N ASN A 358 -23.97 15.64 -6.94
CA ASN A 358 -24.35 15.18 -5.60
C ASN A 358 -25.53 15.96 -5.01
N LEU A 359 -25.68 17.23 -5.41
CA LEU A 359 -26.81 18.08 -5.03
C LEU A 359 -28.14 17.61 -5.66
N LEU A 360 -28.08 17.03 -6.87
CA LEU A 360 -29.25 16.57 -7.63
C LEU A 360 -29.57 15.10 -7.37
N VAL A 361 -28.54 14.27 -7.20
CA VAL A 361 -28.64 12.83 -6.95
C VAL A 361 -27.59 12.50 -5.89
N PRO A 362 -27.96 11.89 -4.74
CA PRO A 362 -27.01 11.53 -3.69
C PRO A 362 -26.13 10.34 -4.12
N TRP A 363 -25.23 10.62 -5.05
CA TRP A 363 -24.33 9.65 -5.66
C TRP A 363 -23.31 9.13 -4.63
N ASP A 364 -22.96 9.96 -3.65
CA ASP A 364 -22.14 9.59 -2.51
C ASP A 364 -22.77 8.46 -1.66
N LEU A 365 -24.08 8.47 -1.43
CA LEU A 365 -24.81 7.41 -0.74
C LEU A 365 -24.82 6.12 -1.55
N ALA A 366 -25.02 6.21 -2.87
CA ALA A 366 -24.94 5.04 -3.76
C ALA A 366 -23.52 4.45 -3.78
N ALA A 367 -22.49 5.29 -3.82
CA ALA A 367 -21.11 4.85 -3.75
C ALA A 367 -20.74 4.27 -2.38
N ALA A 368 -21.26 4.83 -1.28
CA ALA A 368 -21.10 4.29 0.07
C ALA A 368 -21.77 2.90 0.19
N TYR A 369 -22.94 2.70 -0.42
CA TYR A 369 -23.59 1.39 -0.49
C TYR A 369 -22.77 0.37 -1.29
N LEU A 370 -22.27 0.74 -2.47
CA LEU A 370 -21.41 -0.13 -3.28
C LEU A 370 -20.12 -0.48 -2.55
N LEU A 371 -19.51 0.48 -1.87
CA LEU A 371 -18.32 0.29 -1.04
C LEU A 371 -18.61 -0.67 0.13
N ARG A 372 -19.79 -0.58 0.76
CA ARG A 372 -20.22 -1.51 1.83
C ARG A 372 -20.40 -2.93 1.29
N ARG A 373 -20.92 -3.09 0.08
CA ARG A 373 -21.05 -4.40 -0.59
C ARG A 373 -19.68 -4.99 -0.93
N GLU A 374 -18.76 -4.18 -1.48
CA GLU A 374 -17.39 -4.61 -1.74
C GLU A 374 -16.63 -4.93 -0.45
N ARG A 375 -16.92 -4.24 0.65
CA ARG A 375 -16.36 -4.55 1.97
C ARG A 375 -16.71 -5.95 2.43
N GLN A 376 -17.94 -6.40 2.25
CA GLN A 376 -18.34 -7.77 2.59
C GLN A 376 -17.59 -8.79 1.74
N SER A 377 -17.54 -8.60 0.42
CA SER A 377 -16.78 -9.48 -0.47
C SER A 377 -15.28 -9.52 -0.13
N LEU A 378 -14.70 -8.37 0.22
CA LEU A 378 -13.31 -8.27 0.69
C LEU A 378 -13.10 -8.94 2.04
N ALA A 379 -14.08 -8.91 2.94
CA ALA A 379 -13.98 -9.55 4.25
C ALA A 379 -13.81 -11.06 4.14
N ASP A 380 -14.42 -11.68 3.13
CA ASP A 380 -14.33 -13.13 2.90
C ASP A 380 -12.96 -13.55 2.36
N HIS A 381 -12.41 -12.80 1.41
CA HIS A 381 -11.19 -13.18 0.68
C HIS A 381 -9.90 -12.71 1.35
N LEU A 382 -9.95 -11.55 2.01
CA LEU A 382 -8.76 -10.89 2.55
C LEU A 382 -8.03 -11.69 3.65
N PRO A 383 -8.71 -12.40 4.57
CA PRO A 383 -8.04 -13.28 5.52
C PRO A 383 -7.17 -14.33 4.82
N ALA A 384 -7.66 -14.97 3.76
CA ALA A 384 -6.91 -15.97 3.01
C ALA A 384 -5.70 -15.36 2.27
N TRP A 385 -5.85 -14.17 1.69
CA TRP A 385 -4.75 -13.44 1.05
C TRP A 385 -3.66 -13.05 2.04
N LEU A 386 -4.05 -12.55 3.20
CA LEU A 386 -3.11 -12.19 4.26
C LEU A 386 -2.43 -13.44 4.82
N ASP A 387 -3.15 -14.55 4.98
CA ASP A 387 -2.57 -15.78 5.49
C ASP A 387 -1.48 -16.32 4.55
N ALA A 388 -1.78 -16.37 3.24
CA ALA A 388 -0.81 -16.75 2.21
C ALA A 388 0.39 -15.78 2.10
N TRP A 389 0.21 -14.51 2.45
CA TRP A 389 1.29 -13.51 2.48
C TRP A 389 2.13 -13.57 3.78
N HIS A 390 1.54 -14.05 4.88
CA HIS A 390 2.20 -14.15 6.17
C HIS A 390 2.98 -15.46 6.35
N GLU A 391 2.54 -16.56 5.71
CA GLU A 391 3.32 -17.79 5.54
C GLU A 391 4.48 -17.58 4.55
#